data_AF-A0A7J3DJQ3-F1
#
_entry.id   AF-A0A7J3DJQ3-F1
#
_cell.length_a   1.000
_cell.length_b   1.000
_cell.length_c   1.000
_cell.angle_alpha   90.00
_cell.angle_beta   90.00
_cell.angle_gamma   90.00
#
_symmetry.space_group_name_H-M   'P 1'
#
loop_
_entity.id
_entity.type
_entity.pdbx_description
1 polymer ?
#
loop_
_entity_poly.entity_id
_entity_poly.type
_entity_poly.pdbx_seq_one_letter_code
_entity_poly.pdbx_strand_id
1 'polypeptide(L)'
;MIVLAVGLPVLPPPEPAVLTACNPPNVDFLGLSFLALIVSSFYILFFYFWGKLTSNPNTDVWVKGEIYEIGATAFIVLLLLPLFLNVACAFKIGDYNIFETASAYLESLKASITIVMDALAGGYAAIDVIASISIKAHPFGLGLSSNDVGAGIVALWKPIILQITNALTLGYIFASAQTVILEYFTYGMITKILPLGILLRSFTPTRRVGGMLIGLSLGLLFLYPLILTLNYFLVKDYLVVSWNQKSNAWELDEGFKTVLEDIGKSLIPFDSNDSFWRNFFHIAGEVVSILASILFMFTTGFWFVLLALGIIMIVWGAIVAGAYLGVVAGIILPAINAVILIQGVRYFTYLFGEELDITTFTRLV
;
A
#
# COMPACT_ATOMS: atom_id res chain seq x y z
N MET A 1 -16.16 16.63 -20.46
CA MET A 1 -16.31 16.55 -18.99
C MET A 1 -14.94 16.25 -18.40
N ILE A 2 -14.03 17.19 -18.67
CA ILE A 2 -12.60 17.16 -18.34
C ILE A 2 -12.39 18.49 -17.61
N VAL A 3 -11.65 18.45 -16.50
CA VAL A 3 -11.31 19.60 -15.64
C VAL A 3 -12.42 20.08 -14.70
N LEU A 4 -12.61 19.39 -13.57
CA LEU A 4 -13.09 19.98 -12.32
C LEU A 4 -12.71 19.14 -11.08
N ALA A 5 -11.51 18.54 -11.11
CA ALA A 5 -10.87 17.94 -9.93
C ALA A 5 -9.76 18.86 -9.37
N VAL A 6 -9.83 20.16 -9.67
CA VAL A 6 -8.96 21.18 -9.04
C VAL A 6 -9.71 21.72 -7.83
N GLY A 7 -9.26 21.37 -6.63
CA GLY A 7 -9.56 22.14 -5.43
C GLY A 7 -10.50 21.54 -4.40
N LEU A 8 -10.68 20.21 -4.32
CA LEU A 8 -11.12 19.66 -3.04
C LEU A 8 -9.95 19.82 -2.06
N PRO A 9 -10.14 20.51 -0.91
CA PRO A 9 -9.12 20.55 0.12
C PRO A 9 -8.85 19.10 0.51
N VAL A 10 -7.63 18.64 0.28
CA VAL A 10 -7.14 17.38 0.84
C VAL A 10 -7.29 17.55 2.34
N LEU A 11 -8.32 16.94 2.93
CA LEU A 11 -8.46 16.90 4.38
C LEU A 11 -7.14 16.37 4.92
N PRO A 12 -6.56 16.99 5.97
CA PRO A 12 -5.36 16.46 6.58
C PRO A 12 -5.65 14.99 6.90
N PRO A 13 -4.81 14.06 6.42
CA PRO A 13 -5.06 12.64 6.64
C PRO A 13 -5.26 12.44 8.14
N PRO A 14 -6.26 11.64 8.56
CA PRO A 14 -6.43 11.32 9.97
C PRO A 14 -5.06 10.86 10.53
N GLU A 15 -4.67 11.36 11.69
CA GLU A 15 -3.39 10.99 12.31
C GLU A 15 -3.26 9.46 12.25
N PRO A 16 -2.21 8.94 11.58
CA PRO A 16 -2.15 7.53 11.29
C PRO A 16 -2.10 6.75 12.60
N ALA A 17 -2.94 5.73 12.75
CA ALA A 17 -2.98 4.80 13.90
C ALA A 17 -1.66 4.01 14.12
N VAL A 18 -0.63 4.37 13.38
CA VAL A 18 0.72 3.84 13.37
C VAL A 18 1.56 4.48 14.50
N LEU A 19 1.29 5.76 14.83
CA LEU A 19 1.91 6.45 15.97
C LEU A 19 1.57 5.79 17.32
N THR A 20 0.48 5.03 17.38
CA THR A 20 0.02 4.32 18.59
C THR A 20 0.79 3.03 18.91
N ALA A 21 1.62 2.49 18.02
CA ALA A 21 2.39 1.28 18.35
C ALA A 21 3.54 1.58 19.33
N CYS A 22 4.24 2.71 19.12
CA CYS A 22 5.40 3.10 19.92
C CYS A 22 5.05 3.97 21.12
N ASN A 23 3.88 4.62 21.10
CA ASN A 23 3.22 5.17 22.27
C ASN A 23 1.86 4.47 22.42
N PRO A 24 1.83 3.22 22.91
CA PRO A 24 0.56 2.60 23.21
C PRO A 24 -0.21 3.49 24.19
N PRO A 25 -1.55 3.59 24.06
CA PRO A 25 -2.35 4.22 25.10
C PRO A 25 -2.01 3.59 26.45
N ASN A 26 -2.19 4.33 27.56
CA ASN A 26 -1.96 3.86 28.94
C ASN A 26 -2.92 2.71 29.32
N VAL A 27 -2.87 1.59 28.59
CA VAL A 27 -3.42 0.33 28.99
C VAL A 27 -2.38 -0.31 29.90
N ASP A 28 -2.75 -0.51 31.16
CA ASP A 28 -1.92 -1.21 32.15
C ASP A 28 -1.89 -2.72 31.84
N PHE A 29 -1.41 -3.11 30.65
CA PHE A 29 -1.18 -4.51 30.30
C PHE A 29 -0.25 -5.18 31.30
N LEU A 30 0.71 -4.42 31.83
CA LEU A 30 1.58 -4.83 32.91
C LEU A 30 0.76 -5.15 34.17
N GLY A 31 -0.18 -4.28 34.55
CA GLY A 31 -1.05 -4.46 35.71
C GLY A 31 -1.95 -5.68 35.59
N LEU A 32 -2.61 -5.87 34.43
CA LEU A 32 -3.42 -7.06 34.16
C LEU A 32 -2.59 -8.35 34.20
N SER A 33 -1.38 -8.31 33.64
CA SER A 33 -0.46 -9.45 33.65
C SER A 33 0.02 -9.78 35.07
N PHE A 34 0.35 -8.77 35.87
CA PHE A 34 0.71 -8.95 37.27
C PHE A 34 -0.43 -9.54 38.09
N LEU A 35 -1.66 -9.07 37.88
CA LEU A 35 -2.83 -9.62 38.55
C LEU A 35 -3.03 -11.10 38.21
N ALA A 36 -2.88 -11.48 36.93
CA ALA A 36 -2.97 -12.87 36.51
C ALA A 36 -1.84 -13.75 37.11
N LEU A 37 -0.63 -13.22 37.22
CA LEU A 37 0.50 -13.91 37.89
C LEU A 37 0.25 -14.10 39.39
N ILE A 38 -0.33 -13.11 40.07
CA ILE A 38 -0.68 -13.21 41.49
C ILE A 38 -1.76 -14.28 41.69
N VAL A 39 -2.84 -14.25 40.90
CA VAL A 39 -3.94 -15.23 41.00
C VAL A 39 -3.44 -16.65 40.76
N SER A 40 -2.62 -16.86 39.72
CA SER A 40 -2.03 -18.18 39.45
C SER A 40 -1.06 -18.63 40.54
N SER A 41 -0.27 -17.72 41.12
CA SER A 41 0.62 -18.03 42.26
C SER A 41 -0.18 -18.49 43.49
N PHE A 42 -1.30 -17.83 43.80
CA PHE A 42 -2.20 -18.26 44.89
C PHE A 42 -2.79 -19.65 44.64
N TYR A 43 -3.16 -19.95 43.39
CA TYR A 43 -3.67 -21.26 43.01
C TYR A 43 -2.62 -22.36 43.23
N ILE A 44 -1.37 -22.15 42.82
CA ILE A 44 -0.29 -23.12 43.05
C ILE A 44 -0.02 -23.32 44.54
N LEU A 45 0.02 -22.24 45.33
CA LEU A 45 0.19 -22.33 46.79
C LEU A 45 -0.89 -23.20 47.43
N PHE A 46 -2.15 -23.05 47.00
CA PHE A 46 -3.25 -23.89 47.46
C PHE A 46 -3.00 -25.39 47.18
N PHE A 47 -2.61 -25.73 45.94
CA PHE A 47 -2.31 -27.13 45.58
C PHE A 47 -1.07 -27.68 46.29
N TYR A 48 -0.08 -26.84 46.59
CA TYR A 48 1.06 -27.23 47.40
C TYR A 48 0.65 -27.61 48.82
N PHE A 49 -0.16 -26.77 49.48
CA PHE A 49 -0.70 -27.09 50.82
C PHE A 49 -1.56 -28.35 50.80
N TRP A 50 -2.41 -28.50 49.77
CA TRP A 50 -3.23 -29.69 49.59
C TRP A 50 -2.40 -30.96 49.38
N GLY A 51 -1.33 -30.87 48.59
CA GLY A 51 -0.40 -31.95 48.34
C GLY A 51 0.32 -32.42 49.60
N LYS A 52 0.72 -31.46 50.46
CA LYS A 52 1.30 -31.75 51.78
C LYS A 52 0.28 -32.37 52.74
N LEU A 53 -0.97 -31.91 52.73
CA LEU A 53 -2.04 -32.46 53.57
C LEU A 53 -2.37 -33.92 53.20
N THR A 54 -2.39 -34.23 51.91
CA THR A 54 -2.74 -35.57 51.39
C THR A 54 -1.55 -36.52 51.28
N SER A 55 -0.32 -36.04 51.56
CA SER A 55 0.92 -36.82 51.42
C SER A 55 1.10 -37.44 50.03
N ASN A 56 0.61 -36.79 48.96
CA ASN A 56 0.69 -37.30 47.60
C ASN A 56 1.95 -36.78 46.88
N PRO A 57 2.98 -37.63 46.63
CA PRO A 57 4.22 -37.18 46.00
C PRO A 57 4.04 -36.64 44.58
N ASN A 58 3.00 -37.05 43.87
CA ASN A 58 2.74 -36.58 42.50
C ASN A 58 2.38 -35.09 42.45
N THR A 59 1.70 -34.58 43.47
CA THR A 59 1.34 -33.16 43.55
C THR A 59 2.56 -32.25 43.79
N ASP A 60 3.56 -32.73 44.54
CA ASP A 60 4.80 -31.97 44.77
C ASP A 60 5.64 -31.83 43.49
N VAL A 61 5.68 -32.89 42.67
CA VAL A 61 6.34 -32.85 41.35
C VAL A 61 5.61 -31.91 40.40
N TRP A 62 4.27 -31.97 40.37
CA TRP A 62 3.45 -31.08 39.55
C TRP A 62 3.63 -29.60 39.95
N VAL A 63 3.57 -29.27 41.24
CA VAL A 63 3.77 -27.90 41.74
C VAL A 63 5.14 -27.34 41.34
N LYS A 64 6.21 -28.15 41.40
CA LYS A 64 7.54 -27.71 40.97
C LYS A 64 7.58 -27.34 39.49
N GLY A 65 6.91 -28.12 38.63
CA GLY A 65 6.77 -27.80 37.22
C GLY A 65 6.07 -26.45 37.00
N GLU A 66 4.94 -26.26 37.68
CA GLU A 66 4.13 -25.04 37.54
C GLU A 66 4.86 -23.77 38.03
N ILE A 67 5.70 -23.87 39.07
CA ILE A 67 6.53 -22.74 39.55
C ILE A 67 7.53 -22.31 38.47
N TYR A 68 8.18 -23.25 37.78
CA TYR A 68 9.10 -22.91 36.68
C TYR A 68 8.37 -22.20 35.53
N GLU A 69 7.14 -22.61 35.24
CA GLU A 69 6.34 -22.01 34.17
C GLU A 69 5.85 -20.60 34.52
N ILE A 70 5.44 -20.35 35.78
CA ILE A 70 5.16 -18.98 36.25
C ILE A 70 6.43 -18.12 36.20
N GLY A 71 7.58 -18.68 36.57
CA GLY A 71 8.86 -17.98 36.46
C GLY A 71 9.17 -17.58 35.01
N ALA A 72 8.93 -18.49 34.05
CA ALA A 72 9.12 -18.24 32.64
C ALA A 72 8.13 -17.20 32.08
N THR A 73 6.86 -17.22 32.49
CA THR A 73 5.88 -16.18 32.08
C THR A 73 6.25 -14.82 32.62
N ALA A 74 6.64 -14.72 33.90
CA ALA A 74 7.12 -13.48 34.49
C ALA A 74 8.35 -12.94 33.74
N PHE A 75 9.29 -13.81 33.38
CA PHE A 75 10.46 -13.42 32.58
C PHE A 75 10.07 -12.88 31.19
N ILE A 76 9.16 -13.54 30.49
CA ILE A 76 8.68 -13.09 29.17
C ILE A 76 8.01 -11.71 29.28
N VAL A 77 7.12 -11.53 30.27
CA VAL A 77 6.34 -10.30 30.43
C VAL A 77 7.19 -9.12 30.89
N LEU A 78 8.11 -9.34 31.83
CA LEU A 78 8.89 -8.26 32.44
C LEU A 78 10.12 -7.88 31.64
N LEU A 79 10.76 -8.85 30.97
CA LEU A 79 12.03 -8.62 30.28
C LEU A 79 11.86 -8.66 28.77
N LEU A 80 11.32 -9.76 28.23
CA LEU A 80 11.34 -9.99 26.79
C LEU A 80 10.40 -9.02 26.05
N LEU A 81 9.18 -8.82 26.57
CA LEU A 81 8.18 -8.00 25.90
C LEU A 81 8.55 -6.51 25.81
N PRO A 82 8.98 -5.83 26.90
CA PRO A 82 9.43 -4.45 26.81
C PRO A 82 10.68 -4.32 25.94
N LEU A 83 11.62 -5.26 26.04
CA LEU A 83 12.80 -5.29 25.17
C LEU A 83 12.39 -5.35 23.70
N PHE A 84 11.45 -6.23 23.35
CA PHE A 84 11.00 -6.42 21.97
C PHE A 84 10.29 -5.18 21.41
N LEU A 85 9.38 -4.57 22.19
CA LEU A 85 8.70 -3.33 21.78
C LEU A 85 9.69 -2.17 21.62
N ASN A 86 10.62 -2.02 22.56
CA ASN A 86 11.66 -0.98 22.49
C ASN A 86 12.56 -1.19 21.28
N VAL A 87 12.97 -2.43 20.97
CA VAL A 87 13.78 -2.73 19.79
C VAL A 87 13.00 -2.46 18.51
N ALA A 88 11.73 -2.87 18.43
CA ALA A 88 10.89 -2.62 17.25
C ALA A 88 10.69 -1.11 16.99
N CYS A 89 10.51 -0.31 18.04
CA CYS A 89 10.35 1.13 17.94
C CYS A 89 11.67 1.89 17.75
N ALA A 90 12.78 1.37 18.28
CA ALA A 90 14.11 1.94 18.09
C ALA A 90 14.70 1.60 16.71
N PHE A 91 14.21 0.55 16.06
CA PHE A 91 14.67 0.17 14.72
C PHE A 91 14.18 1.19 13.70
N LYS A 92 15.10 2.06 13.27
CA LYS A 92 14.87 3.07 12.25
C LYS A 92 15.50 2.64 10.93
N ILE A 93 14.76 2.84 9.85
CA ILE A 93 15.29 2.72 8.50
C ILE A 93 15.20 4.10 7.87
N GLY A 94 16.35 4.77 7.75
CA GLY A 94 16.37 6.21 7.49
C GLY A 94 15.90 6.98 8.72
N ASP A 95 15.04 7.97 8.51
CA ASP A 95 14.56 8.85 9.58
C ASP A 95 13.33 8.29 10.33
N TYR A 96 12.74 7.19 9.84
CA TYR A 96 11.43 6.66 10.27
C TYR A 96 11.56 5.31 10.94
N ASN A 97 10.62 5.01 11.84
CA ASN A 97 10.50 3.66 12.37
C ASN A 97 9.93 2.71 11.30
N ILE A 98 10.05 1.39 11.52
CA ILE A 98 9.55 0.37 10.59
C ILE A 98 8.04 0.54 10.34
N PHE A 99 7.27 0.86 11.37
CA PHE A 99 5.81 0.97 11.31
C PHE A 99 5.36 2.12 10.40
N GLU A 100 5.95 3.30 10.57
CA GLU A 100 5.72 4.51 9.76
C GLU A 100 6.15 4.27 8.32
N THR A 101 7.27 3.59 8.10
CA THR A 101 7.73 3.27 6.76
C THR A 101 6.75 2.31 6.06
N ALA A 102 6.25 1.31 6.79
CA ALA A 102 5.26 0.36 6.28
C ALA A 102 3.93 1.03 5.93
N SER A 103 3.44 1.97 6.76
CA SER A 103 2.22 2.70 6.47
C SER A 103 2.40 3.68 5.31
N ALA A 104 3.49 4.44 5.31
CA ALA A 104 3.83 5.37 4.24
C ALA A 104 3.92 4.66 2.89
N TYR A 105 4.46 3.43 2.86
CA TYR A 105 4.45 2.59 1.66
C TYR A 105 3.04 2.28 1.15
N LEU A 106 2.14 1.79 2.01
CA LEU A 106 0.78 1.43 1.61
C LEU A 106 -0.01 2.64 1.14
N GLU A 107 0.17 3.79 1.77
CA GLU A 107 -0.45 5.04 1.35
C GLU A 107 0.13 5.57 0.03
N SER A 108 1.45 5.53 -0.14
CA SER A 108 2.13 5.89 -1.40
C SER A 108 1.68 5.00 -2.56
N LEU A 109 1.49 3.70 -2.29
CA LEU A 109 1.00 2.73 -3.26
C LEU A 109 -0.45 3.04 -3.67
N LYS A 110 -1.35 3.29 -2.71
CA LYS A 110 -2.74 3.71 -2.99
C LYS A 110 -2.79 4.99 -3.82
N ALA A 111 -2.04 6.02 -3.41
CA ALA A 111 -1.98 7.30 -4.11
C ALA A 111 -1.46 7.14 -5.56
N SER A 112 -0.38 6.37 -5.74
CA SER A 112 0.19 6.07 -7.06
C SER A 112 -0.81 5.32 -7.94
N ILE A 113 -1.52 4.33 -7.40
CA ILE A 113 -2.56 3.59 -8.15
C ILE A 113 -3.68 4.54 -8.58
N THR A 114 -4.18 5.41 -7.70
CA THR A 114 -5.25 6.36 -8.04
C THR A 114 -4.83 7.32 -9.15
N ILE A 115 -3.62 7.88 -9.07
CA ILE A 115 -3.10 8.79 -10.12
C ILE A 115 -2.98 8.07 -11.46
N VAL A 116 -2.49 6.83 -11.47
CA VAL A 116 -2.40 6.04 -12.70
C VAL A 116 -3.79 5.69 -13.24
N MET A 117 -4.75 5.36 -12.38
CA MET A 117 -6.14 5.13 -12.78
C MET A 117 -6.76 6.40 -13.40
N ASP A 118 -6.54 7.56 -12.81
CA ASP A 118 -7.02 8.85 -13.35
C ASP A 118 -6.37 9.18 -14.69
N ALA A 119 -5.06 8.91 -14.84
CA ALA A 119 -4.35 9.07 -16.10
C ALA A 119 -4.89 8.13 -17.19
N LEU A 120 -5.17 6.87 -16.86
CA LEU A 120 -5.78 5.90 -17.78
C LEU A 120 -7.21 6.29 -18.16
N ALA A 121 -8.01 6.81 -17.21
CA ALA A 121 -9.36 7.32 -17.49
C ALA A 121 -9.32 8.53 -18.43
N GLY A 122 -8.37 9.46 -18.21
CA GLY A 122 -8.11 10.57 -19.12
C GLY A 122 -7.69 10.11 -20.51
N GLY A 123 -6.79 9.12 -20.58
CA GLY A 123 -6.36 8.48 -21.82
C GLY A 123 -7.50 7.82 -22.58
N TYR A 124 -8.37 7.09 -21.88
CA TYR A 124 -9.57 6.49 -22.44
C TYR A 124 -10.51 7.55 -23.05
N ALA A 125 -10.76 8.64 -22.32
CA ALA A 125 -11.58 9.75 -22.81
C ALA A 125 -10.96 10.44 -24.04
N ALA A 126 -9.63 10.61 -24.08
CA ALA A 126 -8.94 11.18 -25.22
C ALA A 126 -9.06 10.27 -26.47
N ILE A 127 -8.92 8.96 -26.30
CA ILE A 127 -9.12 7.98 -27.37
C ILE A 127 -10.56 8.04 -27.90
N ASP A 128 -11.55 8.21 -27.03
CA ASP A 128 -12.96 8.39 -27.44
C ASP A 128 -13.19 9.66 -28.26
N VAL A 129 -12.54 10.77 -27.90
CA VAL A 129 -12.60 12.00 -28.70
C VAL A 129 -12.01 11.77 -30.09
N ILE A 130 -10.85 11.11 -30.18
CA ILE A 130 -10.22 10.77 -31.47
C ILE A 130 -11.11 9.82 -32.28
N ALA A 131 -11.74 8.84 -31.62
CA ALA A 131 -12.67 7.91 -32.24
C ALA A 131 -13.85 8.60 -32.90
N SER A 132 -14.34 9.67 -32.29
CA SER A 132 -15.54 10.39 -32.74
C SER A 132 -15.33 11.20 -34.03
N ILE A 133 -14.08 11.33 -34.50
CA ILE A 133 -13.75 12.05 -35.73
C ILE A 133 -14.15 11.18 -36.94
N SER A 134 -15.33 11.46 -37.49
CA SER A 134 -15.81 10.86 -38.74
C SER A 134 -15.62 11.83 -39.90
N ILE A 135 -14.91 11.39 -40.94
CA ILE A 135 -14.74 12.16 -42.17
C ILE A 135 -15.80 11.67 -43.16
N LYS A 136 -16.82 12.50 -43.38
CA LYS A 136 -17.87 12.25 -44.37
C LYS A 136 -17.63 13.13 -45.58
N ALA A 137 -17.01 12.59 -46.63
CA ALA A 137 -16.81 13.29 -47.89
C ALA A 137 -17.84 12.80 -48.92
N HIS A 138 -18.84 13.64 -49.24
CA HIS A 138 -19.84 13.36 -50.27
C HIS A 138 -19.74 14.37 -51.43
N PRO A 139 -18.66 14.34 -52.24
CA PRO A 139 -18.64 15.15 -53.45
C PRO A 139 -19.73 14.64 -54.41
N PHE A 140 -20.65 15.53 -54.81
CA PHE A 140 -21.70 15.24 -55.79
C PHE A 140 -22.65 14.06 -55.46
N GLY A 141 -22.81 13.70 -54.19
CA GLY A 141 -23.69 12.59 -53.77
C GLY A 141 -23.09 11.19 -53.98
N LEU A 142 -21.88 11.08 -54.53
CA LEU A 142 -21.08 9.86 -54.57
C LEU A 142 -19.94 10.02 -53.57
N GLY A 143 -20.16 9.57 -52.33
CA GLY A 143 -19.27 9.81 -51.21
C GLY A 143 -18.54 8.58 -50.70
N LEU A 144 -17.33 8.80 -50.18
CA LEU A 144 -16.67 7.87 -49.29
C LEU A 144 -17.09 8.21 -47.85
N SER A 145 -17.86 7.32 -47.25
CA SER A 145 -18.08 7.29 -45.81
C SER A 145 -17.03 6.35 -45.23
N SER A 146 -15.88 6.88 -44.81
CA SER A 146 -15.03 6.09 -43.93
C SER A 146 -15.72 6.03 -42.57
N ASN A 147 -16.12 4.84 -42.15
CA ASN A 147 -16.50 4.62 -40.76
C ASN A 147 -15.27 4.98 -39.90
N ASP A 148 -15.46 5.94 -39.01
CA ASP A 148 -14.56 6.46 -37.97
C ASP A 148 -13.06 6.16 -38.18
N VAL A 149 -12.29 7.19 -38.56
CA VAL A 149 -10.85 7.09 -38.82
C VAL A 149 -10.09 6.51 -37.61
N GLY A 150 -10.63 6.66 -36.40
CA GLY A 150 -10.08 6.11 -35.17
C GLY A 150 -10.49 4.67 -34.82
N ALA A 151 -11.42 4.03 -35.55
CA ALA A 151 -12.00 2.74 -35.15
C ALA A 151 -10.95 1.65 -34.92
N GLY A 152 -9.91 1.59 -35.77
CA GLY A 152 -8.82 0.62 -35.64
C GLY A 152 -7.97 0.82 -34.37
N ILE A 153 -7.60 2.07 -34.06
CA ILE A 153 -6.82 2.41 -32.86
C ILE A 153 -7.65 2.10 -31.62
N VAL A 154 -8.91 2.53 -31.62
CA VAL A 154 -9.84 2.36 -30.49
C VAL A 154 -10.05 0.89 -30.16
N ALA A 155 -10.19 0.03 -31.18
CA ALA A 155 -10.37 -1.41 -30.99
C ALA A 155 -9.16 -2.09 -30.33
N LEU A 156 -7.95 -1.56 -30.53
CA LEU A 156 -6.73 -2.10 -29.93
C LEU A 156 -6.50 -1.59 -28.50
N TRP A 157 -6.67 -0.29 -28.27
CA TRP A 157 -6.29 0.33 -27.00
C TRP A 157 -7.33 0.19 -25.89
N LYS A 158 -8.63 0.26 -26.21
CA LYS A 158 -9.68 0.19 -25.19
C LYS A 158 -9.64 -1.09 -24.35
N PRO A 159 -9.49 -2.30 -24.93
CA PRO A 159 -9.42 -3.53 -24.14
C PRO A 159 -8.20 -3.55 -23.20
N ILE A 160 -7.06 -3.02 -23.65
CA ILE A 160 -5.81 -2.96 -22.87
C ILE A 160 -6.00 -2.04 -21.66
N ILE A 161 -6.48 -0.82 -21.89
CA ILE A 161 -6.72 0.16 -20.83
C ILE A 161 -7.72 -0.40 -19.81
N LEU A 162 -8.83 -0.97 -20.29
CA LEU A 162 -9.85 -1.56 -19.42
C LEU A 162 -9.28 -2.70 -18.56
N GLN A 163 -8.47 -3.58 -19.14
CA GLN A 163 -7.87 -4.69 -18.41
C GLN A 163 -6.89 -4.22 -17.33
N ILE A 164 -6.09 -3.18 -17.62
CA ILE A 164 -5.16 -2.60 -16.65
C ILE A 164 -5.91 -1.87 -15.54
N THR A 165 -6.95 -1.12 -15.87
CA THR A 165 -7.82 -0.47 -14.87
C THR A 165 -8.44 -1.51 -13.93
N ASN A 166 -8.89 -2.65 -14.43
CA ASN A 166 -9.39 -3.75 -13.60
C ASN A 166 -8.31 -4.31 -12.66
N ALA A 167 -7.08 -4.51 -13.16
CA ALA A 167 -5.95 -4.96 -12.35
C ALA A 167 -5.57 -3.94 -11.26
N LEU A 168 -5.54 -2.64 -11.60
CA LEU A 168 -5.29 -1.56 -10.66
C LEU A 168 -6.37 -1.45 -9.59
N THR A 169 -7.63 -1.65 -9.96
CA THR A 169 -8.75 -1.66 -9.01
C THR A 169 -8.59 -2.78 -7.99
N LEU A 170 -8.19 -3.97 -8.42
CA LEU A 170 -7.87 -5.07 -7.51
C LEU A 170 -6.66 -4.73 -6.62
N GLY A 171 -5.60 -4.18 -7.19
CA GLY A 171 -4.42 -3.73 -6.43
C GLY A 171 -4.76 -2.68 -5.36
N TYR A 172 -5.65 -1.73 -5.68
CA TYR A 172 -6.13 -0.72 -4.74
C TYR A 172 -6.90 -1.34 -3.56
N ILE A 173 -7.79 -2.30 -3.86
CA ILE A 173 -8.55 -3.03 -2.83
C ILE A 173 -7.60 -3.80 -1.92
N PHE A 174 -6.60 -4.50 -2.48
CA PHE A 174 -5.60 -5.22 -1.68
C PHE A 174 -4.75 -4.27 -0.82
N ALA A 175 -4.26 -3.16 -1.37
CA ALA A 175 -3.48 -2.19 -0.60
C ALA A 175 -4.32 -1.56 0.54
N SER A 176 -5.61 -1.32 0.30
CA SER A 176 -6.55 -0.85 1.32
C SER A 176 -6.77 -1.89 2.41
N ALA A 177 -6.98 -3.17 2.04
CA ALA A 177 -7.11 -4.26 2.99
C ALA A 177 -5.83 -4.44 3.83
N GLN A 178 -4.65 -4.33 3.22
CA GLN A 178 -3.37 -4.36 3.92
C GLN A 178 -3.21 -3.20 4.91
N THR A 179 -3.74 -2.02 4.60
CA THR A 179 -3.74 -0.88 5.54
C THR A 179 -4.53 -1.23 6.80
N VAL A 180 -5.74 -1.77 6.64
CA VAL A 180 -6.58 -2.20 7.77
C VAL A 180 -5.93 -3.33 8.56
N ILE A 181 -5.28 -4.28 7.90
CA ILE A 181 -4.54 -5.37 8.56
C ILE A 181 -3.36 -4.82 9.36
N LEU A 182 -2.60 -3.86 8.81
CA LEU A 182 -1.50 -3.21 9.51
C LEU A 182 -1.98 -2.54 10.79
N GLU A 183 -3.05 -1.75 10.70
CA GLU A 183 -3.66 -1.07 11.86
C GLU A 183 -4.17 -2.07 12.90
N TYR A 184 -4.79 -3.17 12.47
CA TYR A 184 -5.21 -4.22 13.37
C TYR A 184 -4.03 -4.92 14.06
N PHE A 185 -2.91 -5.13 13.36
CA PHE A 185 -1.72 -5.72 13.96
C PHE A 185 -1.01 -4.79 14.92
N THR A 186 -0.90 -3.49 14.61
CA THR A 186 -0.25 -2.52 15.50
C THR A 186 -1.09 -2.24 16.74
N TYR A 187 -2.39 -2.03 16.59
CA TYR A 187 -3.26 -1.67 17.71
C TYR A 187 -3.94 -2.89 18.36
N GLY A 188 -4.56 -3.76 17.56
CA GLY A 188 -5.36 -4.88 18.04
C GLY A 188 -4.54 -5.98 18.73
N MET A 189 -3.37 -6.32 18.19
CA MET A 189 -2.52 -7.36 18.79
C MET A 189 -1.97 -6.93 20.15
N ILE A 190 -1.46 -5.70 20.27
CA ILE A 190 -0.92 -5.19 21.54
C ILE A 190 -2.02 -5.04 22.59
N THR A 191 -3.17 -4.48 22.22
CA THR A 191 -4.20 -4.12 23.21
C THR A 191 -5.13 -5.27 23.59
N LYS A 192 -5.38 -6.23 22.70
CA LYS A 192 -6.37 -7.31 22.92
C LYS A 192 -5.74 -8.69 22.97
N ILE A 193 -5.02 -9.10 21.92
CA ILE A 193 -4.58 -10.49 21.77
C ILE A 193 -3.41 -10.82 22.70
N LEU A 194 -2.47 -9.90 22.88
CA LEU A 194 -1.28 -10.13 23.67
C LEU A 194 -1.59 -10.23 25.19
N PRO A 195 -2.39 -9.35 25.82
CA PRO A 195 -2.81 -9.53 27.21
C PRO A 195 -3.64 -10.81 27.41
N LEU A 196 -4.47 -11.15 26.42
CA LEU A 196 -5.22 -12.41 26.44
C LEU A 196 -4.28 -13.62 26.39
N GLY A 197 -3.23 -13.59 25.56
CA GLY A 197 -2.22 -14.63 25.49
C GLY A 197 -1.47 -14.81 26.81
N ILE A 198 -1.09 -13.71 27.47
CA ILE A 198 -0.46 -13.74 28.79
C ILE A 198 -1.41 -14.32 29.84
N LEU A 199 -2.68 -13.91 29.83
CA LEU A 199 -3.71 -14.42 30.73
C LEU A 199 -3.94 -15.92 30.52
N LEU A 200 -4.10 -16.39 29.28
CA LEU A 200 -4.30 -17.82 29.01
C LEU A 200 -3.06 -18.64 29.34
N ARG A 201 -1.86 -18.04 29.32
CA ARG A 201 -0.61 -18.70 29.70
C ARG A 201 -0.50 -18.97 31.19
N SER A 202 -1.16 -18.17 32.04
CA SER A 202 -1.12 -18.36 33.50
C SER A 202 -1.99 -19.53 34.00
N PHE A 203 -2.88 -20.07 33.16
CA PHE A 203 -3.69 -21.25 33.48
C PHE A 203 -3.14 -22.52 32.82
N THR A 204 -2.88 -23.56 33.61
CA THR A 204 -2.37 -24.86 33.14
C THR A 204 -3.10 -25.45 31.92
N PRO A 205 -4.45 -25.53 31.86
CA PRO A 205 -5.13 -26.14 30.72
C PRO A 205 -5.06 -25.33 29.43
N THR A 206 -4.92 -24.00 29.51
CA THR A 206 -4.88 -23.09 28.34
C THR A 206 -3.47 -22.57 28.03
N ARG A 207 -2.45 -23.04 28.77
CA ARG A 207 -1.09 -22.51 28.71
C ARG A 207 -0.51 -22.51 27.30
N ARG A 208 -0.72 -23.63 26.62
CA ARG A 208 -0.34 -23.91 25.23
C ARG A 208 -0.92 -22.89 24.26
N VAL A 209 -2.23 -22.65 24.35
CA VAL A 209 -2.94 -21.63 23.58
C VAL A 209 -2.39 -20.23 23.90
N GLY A 210 -2.10 -19.94 25.17
CA GLY A 210 -1.49 -18.67 25.58
C GLY A 210 -0.12 -18.43 24.93
N GLY A 211 0.75 -19.45 24.93
CA GLY A 211 2.05 -19.39 24.23
C GLY A 211 1.91 -19.15 22.72
N MET A 212 0.97 -19.85 22.08
CA MET A 212 0.66 -19.66 20.67
C MET A 212 0.19 -18.23 20.37
N LEU A 213 -0.72 -17.66 21.18
CA LEU A 213 -1.21 -16.29 20.99
C LEU A 213 -0.12 -15.24 21.20
N ILE A 214 0.79 -15.45 22.16
CA ILE A 214 1.94 -14.56 22.38
C ILE A 214 2.88 -14.60 21.17
N GLY A 215 3.24 -15.79 20.71
CA GLY A 215 4.11 -15.95 19.53
C GLY A 215 3.47 -15.39 18.26
N LEU A 216 2.17 -15.58 18.06
CA LEU A 216 1.42 -15.04 16.94
C LEU A 216 1.39 -13.50 16.98
N SER A 217 1.09 -12.92 18.14
CA SER A 217 1.06 -11.46 18.31
C SER A 217 2.43 -10.83 18.04
N LEU A 218 3.50 -11.37 18.64
CA LEU A 218 4.86 -10.85 18.45
C LEU A 218 5.37 -11.05 17.02
N GLY A 219 5.09 -12.22 16.42
CA GLY A 219 5.45 -12.54 15.05
C GLY A 219 4.79 -11.59 14.06
N LEU A 220 3.47 -11.39 14.16
CA LEU A 220 2.73 -10.48 13.27
C LEU A 220 3.13 -9.01 13.48
N LEU A 221 3.31 -8.59 14.73
CA LEU A 221 3.69 -7.22 15.06
C LEU A 221 5.06 -6.82 14.50
N PHE A 222 6.00 -7.76 14.42
CA PHE A 222 7.35 -7.46 13.93
C PHE A 222 7.55 -7.80 12.46
N LEU A 223 7.16 -9.01 12.04
CA LEU A 223 7.42 -9.47 10.67
C LEU A 223 6.59 -8.71 9.65
N TYR A 224 5.33 -8.39 9.95
CA TYR A 224 4.45 -7.78 8.95
C TYR A 224 4.92 -6.38 8.53
N PRO A 225 5.20 -5.43 9.45
CA PRO A 225 5.77 -4.14 9.08
C PRO A 225 7.12 -4.28 8.39
N LEU A 226 7.99 -5.18 8.85
CA LEU A 226 9.31 -5.40 8.26
C LEU A 226 9.23 -5.86 6.80
N ILE A 227 8.30 -6.77 6.49
CA ILE A 227 8.07 -7.23 5.11
C ILE A 227 7.53 -6.08 4.24
N LEU A 228 6.61 -5.27 4.76
CA LEU A 228 6.11 -4.10 4.03
C LEU A 228 7.21 -3.06 3.78
N THR A 229 8.08 -2.83 4.76
CA THR A 229 9.24 -1.95 4.57
C THR A 229 10.22 -2.51 3.54
N LEU A 230 10.43 -3.83 3.48
CA LEU A 230 11.22 -4.44 2.41
C LEU A 230 10.58 -4.20 1.02
N ASN A 231 9.25 -4.31 0.92
CA ASN A 231 8.54 -4.03 -0.32
C ASN A 231 8.64 -2.57 -0.76
N TYR A 232 8.66 -1.63 0.19
CA TYR A 232 8.94 -0.23 -0.10
C TYR A 232 10.24 -0.07 -0.89
N PHE A 233 11.33 -0.71 -0.45
CA PHE A 233 12.61 -0.64 -1.15
C PHE A 233 12.62 -1.31 -2.53
N LEU A 234 11.77 -2.32 -2.74
CA LEU A 234 11.63 -3.00 -4.03
C LEU A 234 10.80 -2.19 -5.03
N VAL A 235 9.83 -1.41 -4.55
CA VAL A 235 8.83 -0.74 -5.39
C VAL A 235 9.06 0.77 -5.50
N LYS A 236 9.87 1.38 -4.62
CA LYS A 236 10.04 2.85 -4.54
C LYS A 236 10.36 3.52 -5.88
N ASP A 237 11.17 2.90 -6.73
CA ASP A 237 11.61 3.48 -8.02
C ASP A 237 10.49 3.49 -9.07
N TYR A 238 9.38 2.79 -8.79
CA TYR A 238 8.19 2.70 -9.64
C TYR A 238 6.98 3.43 -9.04
N LEU A 239 7.09 3.99 -7.84
CA LEU A 239 6.04 4.78 -7.23
C LEU A 239 6.00 6.17 -7.89
N VAL A 240 4.81 6.60 -8.31
CA VAL A 240 4.59 7.92 -8.92
C VAL A 240 4.59 9.01 -7.86
N VAL A 241 4.15 8.67 -6.66
CA VAL A 241 4.14 9.56 -5.51
C VAL A 241 5.06 8.97 -4.47
N SER A 242 6.02 9.78 -4.03
CA SER A 242 6.81 9.49 -2.86
C SER A 242 6.33 10.34 -1.70
N TRP A 243 6.29 9.77 -0.51
CA TRP A 243 6.08 10.55 0.70
C TRP A 243 7.36 11.36 0.98
N ASN A 244 7.32 12.69 0.85
CA ASN A 244 8.44 13.51 1.27
C ASN A 244 8.35 13.80 2.76
N GLN A 245 9.36 13.28 3.41
CA GLN A 245 9.57 13.22 4.83
C GLN A 245 9.81 14.58 5.48
N LYS A 246 10.51 15.50 4.79
CA LYS A 246 10.83 16.83 5.34
C LYS A 246 9.64 17.78 5.33
N SER A 247 8.75 17.62 4.36
CA SER A 247 7.60 18.49 4.16
C SER A 247 6.33 17.94 4.80
N ASN A 248 6.34 16.68 5.29
CA ASN A 248 5.13 15.93 5.68
C ASN A 248 4.04 16.05 4.59
N ALA A 249 4.46 16.05 3.33
CA ALA A 249 3.60 16.25 2.19
C ALA A 249 3.85 15.18 1.14
N TRP A 250 2.78 14.87 0.42
CA TRP A 250 2.84 14.04 -0.77
C TRP A 250 3.54 14.83 -1.87
N GLU A 251 4.72 14.39 -2.29
CA GLU A 251 5.43 14.97 -3.41
C GLU A 251 5.35 14.00 -4.59
N LEU A 252 4.90 14.55 -5.73
CA LEU A 252 5.00 13.84 -6.99
C LEU A 252 6.48 13.59 -7.27
N ASP A 253 6.81 12.37 -7.65
CA ASP A 253 8.17 11.99 -8.00
C ASP A 253 8.75 12.97 -9.04
N GLU A 254 10.00 13.39 -8.84
CA GLU A 254 10.65 14.35 -9.74
C GLU A 254 10.74 13.80 -11.17
N GLY A 255 10.82 12.47 -11.34
CA GLY A 255 10.76 11.80 -12.64
C GLY A 255 9.40 11.98 -13.31
N PHE A 256 8.30 11.82 -12.59
CA PHE A 256 6.98 12.07 -13.17
C PHE A 256 6.72 13.56 -13.42
N LYS A 257 7.21 14.44 -12.55
CA LYS A 257 7.14 15.89 -12.73
C LYS A 257 7.94 16.33 -13.96
N THR A 258 9.14 15.81 -14.17
CA THR A 258 9.95 16.10 -15.37
C THR A 258 9.28 15.57 -16.62
N VAL A 259 8.68 14.36 -16.59
CA VAL A 259 7.88 13.85 -17.70
C VAL A 259 6.68 14.77 -17.99
N LEU A 260 5.91 15.18 -16.98
CA LEU A 260 4.79 16.11 -17.17
C LEU A 260 5.25 17.48 -17.66
N GLU A 261 6.37 18.00 -17.15
CA GLU A 261 6.93 19.28 -17.56
C GLU A 261 7.48 19.23 -18.99
N ASP A 262 8.19 18.16 -19.37
CA ASP A 262 8.73 17.96 -20.71
C ASP A 262 7.61 17.78 -21.72
N ILE A 263 6.54 17.10 -21.32
CA ILE A 263 5.31 16.99 -22.11
C ILE A 263 4.61 18.33 -22.21
N GLY A 264 4.50 19.09 -21.12
CA GLY A 264 3.94 20.44 -21.14
C GLY A 264 4.71 21.37 -22.09
N LYS A 265 6.04 21.31 -22.04
CA LYS A 265 6.95 22.07 -22.93
C LYS A 265 6.86 21.59 -24.39
N SER A 266 6.67 20.29 -24.61
CA SER A 266 6.56 19.72 -25.96
C SER A 266 5.17 19.90 -26.59
N LEU A 267 4.10 19.98 -25.78
CA LEU A 267 2.72 20.20 -26.24
C LEU A 267 2.43 21.69 -26.44
N ILE A 268 3.16 22.58 -25.76
CA ILE A 268 3.02 24.03 -25.89
C ILE A 268 4.41 24.66 -26.03
N PRO A 269 5.07 24.55 -27.21
CA PRO A 269 6.26 25.34 -27.48
C PRO A 269 5.82 26.75 -27.87
N PHE A 270 5.23 27.48 -26.93
CA PHE A 270 4.83 28.87 -27.11
C PHE A 270 5.52 29.72 -26.07
N ASP A 271 6.79 30.04 -26.35
CA ASP A 271 7.42 31.20 -25.73
C ASP A 271 6.72 32.44 -26.31
N SER A 272 5.81 33.01 -25.52
CA SER A 272 4.97 34.15 -25.92
C SER A 272 5.77 35.43 -26.14
N ASN A 273 7.09 35.41 -25.92
CA ASN A 273 7.94 36.58 -25.93
C ASN A 273 8.88 36.67 -27.15
N ASP A 274 8.82 35.74 -28.10
CA ASP A 274 9.80 35.73 -29.17
C ASP A 274 9.48 36.74 -30.29
N SER A 275 10.37 37.71 -30.45
CA SER A 275 10.29 38.87 -31.35
C SER A 275 10.19 38.51 -32.84
N PHE A 276 10.55 37.28 -33.20
CA PHE A 276 10.47 36.73 -34.55
C PHE A 276 9.04 36.70 -35.11
N TRP A 277 8.06 36.33 -34.27
CA TRP A 277 6.66 36.21 -34.70
C TRP A 277 6.02 37.54 -35.06
N ARG A 278 6.32 38.61 -34.31
CA ARG A 278 5.78 39.96 -34.60
C ARG A 278 6.26 40.51 -35.95
N ASN A 279 7.50 40.20 -36.35
CA ASN A 279 8.07 40.65 -37.62
C ASN A 279 7.62 39.77 -38.80
N PHE A 280 7.38 38.48 -38.57
CA PHE A 280 6.90 37.54 -39.59
C PHE A 280 5.45 37.84 -40.03
N PHE A 281 4.57 38.22 -39.09
CA PHE A 281 3.18 38.55 -39.39
C PHE A 281 2.98 39.87 -40.17
N HIS A 282 3.97 40.77 -40.20
CA HIS A 282 3.83 42.09 -40.83
C HIS A 282 4.21 42.11 -42.33
N ILE A 283 4.97 41.11 -42.82
CA ILE A 283 5.44 41.03 -44.22
C ILE A 283 4.59 40.03 -45.04
N ALA A 284 3.89 39.12 -44.38
CA ALA A 284 3.09 38.05 -44.98
C ALA A 284 1.68 38.47 -45.46
N GLY A 285 1.19 39.66 -45.14
CA GLY A 285 -0.25 39.98 -45.07
C GLY A 285 -1.17 39.68 -46.26
N GLU A 286 -0.71 39.68 -47.53
CA GLU A 286 -1.65 39.62 -48.68
C GLU A 286 -1.56 38.36 -49.56
N VAL A 287 -0.42 37.69 -49.67
CA VAL A 287 -0.29 36.41 -50.41
C VAL A 287 -0.47 35.20 -49.48
N VAL A 288 -0.33 35.40 -48.17
CA VAL A 288 -0.35 34.34 -47.16
C VAL A 288 -1.77 34.01 -46.70
N SER A 289 -2.83 34.77 -47.01
CA SER A 289 -4.18 34.38 -46.53
C SER A 289 -4.70 33.07 -47.16
N ILE A 290 -4.41 32.81 -48.44
CA ILE A 290 -4.79 31.59 -49.16
C ILE A 290 -3.75 30.48 -48.96
N LEU A 291 -2.46 30.82 -49.03
CA LEU A 291 -1.38 29.86 -48.83
C LEU A 291 -1.23 29.46 -47.36
N ALA A 292 -1.44 30.37 -46.41
CA ALA A 292 -1.56 30.01 -45.00
C ALA A 292 -2.89 29.39 -44.66
N SER A 293 -4.03 29.54 -45.35
CA SER A 293 -5.16 28.66 -45.01
C SER A 293 -4.83 27.20 -45.33
N ILE A 294 -4.11 26.93 -46.43
CA ILE A 294 -3.60 25.58 -46.76
C ILE A 294 -2.46 25.17 -45.81
N LEU A 295 -1.46 26.03 -45.59
CA LEU A 295 -0.33 25.75 -44.70
C LEU A 295 -0.77 25.65 -43.24
N PHE A 296 -1.80 26.38 -42.82
CA PHE A 296 -2.42 26.31 -41.50
C PHE A 296 -3.26 25.04 -41.37
N MET A 297 -3.89 24.53 -42.43
CA MET A 297 -4.44 23.16 -42.41
C MET A 297 -3.34 22.10 -42.25
N PHE A 298 -2.17 22.29 -42.89
CA PHE A 298 -1.03 21.38 -42.72
C PHE A 298 -0.34 21.51 -41.36
N THR A 299 -0.15 22.72 -40.82
CA THR A 299 0.46 22.92 -39.51
C THR A 299 -0.50 22.53 -38.40
N THR A 300 -1.79 22.87 -38.47
CA THR A 300 -2.78 22.40 -37.50
C THR A 300 -2.90 20.88 -37.55
N GLY A 301 -2.97 20.27 -38.73
CA GLY A 301 -2.96 18.81 -38.89
C GLY A 301 -1.71 18.16 -38.28
N PHE A 302 -0.52 18.73 -38.51
CA PHE A 302 0.73 18.26 -37.93
C PHE A 302 0.74 18.39 -36.39
N TRP A 303 0.24 19.50 -35.84
CA TRP A 303 0.11 19.69 -34.40
C TRP A 303 -0.86 18.67 -33.77
N PHE A 304 -1.98 18.36 -34.44
CA PHE A 304 -2.89 17.31 -33.98
C PHE A 304 -2.22 15.93 -33.96
N VAL A 305 -1.38 15.63 -34.95
CA VAL A 305 -0.61 14.37 -34.97
C VAL A 305 0.42 14.33 -33.84
N LEU A 306 1.17 15.40 -33.61
CA LEU A 306 2.13 15.46 -32.49
C LEU A 306 1.45 15.36 -31.13
N LEU A 307 0.32 16.04 -30.95
CA LEU A 307 -0.49 15.96 -29.74
C LEU A 307 -1.01 14.53 -29.54
N ALA A 308 -1.51 13.89 -30.59
CA ALA A 308 -1.95 12.49 -30.54
C ALA A 308 -0.81 11.54 -30.16
N LEU A 309 0.39 11.72 -30.73
CA LEU A 309 1.57 10.93 -30.36
C LEU A 309 1.99 11.16 -28.92
N GLY A 310 1.96 12.41 -28.43
CA GLY A 310 2.23 12.75 -27.04
C GLY A 310 1.25 12.06 -26.07
N ILE A 311 -0.06 12.11 -26.38
CA ILE A 311 -1.08 11.38 -25.60
C ILE A 311 -0.80 9.87 -25.61
N ILE A 312 -0.47 9.29 -26.76
CA ILE A 312 -0.15 7.85 -26.86
C ILE A 312 1.05 7.50 -25.97
N MET A 313 2.11 8.31 -25.95
CA MET A 313 3.27 8.05 -25.08
C MET A 313 2.93 8.13 -23.59
N ILE A 314 2.10 9.11 -23.18
CA ILE A 314 1.61 9.22 -21.79
C ILE A 314 0.81 7.99 -21.41
N VAL A 315 -0.15 7.62 -22.25
CA VAL A 315 -1.02 6.46 -22.01
C VAL A 315 -0.20 5.18 -21.94
N TRP A 316 0.82 5.04 -22.80
CA TRP A 316 1.75 3.92 -22.74
C TRP A 316 2.55 3.88 -21.43
N GLY A 317 3.09 5.02 -20.98
CA GLY A 317 3.77 5.12 -19.69
C GLY A 317 2.86 4.73 -18.52
N ALA A 318 1.62 5.23 -18.53
CA ALA A 318 0.61 4.89 -17.52
C ALA A 318 0.23 3.40 -17.57
N ILE A 319 0.20 2.79 -18.76
CA ILE A 319 -0.04 1.35 -18.94
C ILE A 319 1.08 0.52 -18.32
N VAL A 320 2.35 0.88 -18.59
CA VAL A 320 3.51 0.15 -18.04
C VAL A 320 3.57 0.30 -16.52
N ALA A 321 3.43 1.53 -16.01
CA ALA A 321 3.37 1.80 -14.58
C ALA A 321 2.17 1.08 -13.93
N GLY A 322 1.01 1.12 -14.59
CA GLY A 322 -0.22 0.49 -14.11
C GLY A 322 -0.13 -1.03 -14.07
N ALA A 323 0.50 -1.65 -15.07
CA ALA A 323 0.75 -3.09 -15.07
C ALA A 323 1.68 -3.49 -13.93
N TYR A 324 2.76 -2.73 -13.70
CA TYR A 324 3.69 -3.00 -12.59
C TYR A 324 3.02 -2.80 -11.22
N LEU A 325 2.40 -1.64 -10.98
CA LEU A 325 1.75 -1.32 -9.70
C LEU A 325 0.55 -2.21 -9.41
N GLY A 326 -0.28 -2.50 -10.41
CA GLY A 326 -1.47 -3.34 -10.25
C GLY A 326 -1.10 -4.81 -10.04
N VAL A 327 -0.26 -5.38 -10.90
CA VAL A 327 0.04 -6.83 -10.89
C VAL A 327 1.15 -7.16 -9.91
N VAL A 328 2.31 -6.51 -10.03
CA VAL A 328 3.48 -6.84 -9.21
C VAL A 328 3.28 -6.34 -7.78
N ALA A 329 3.05 -5.03 -7.61
CA ALA A 329 2.93 -4.44 -6.28
C ALA A 329 1.58 -4.74 -5.61
N GLY A 330 0.49 -4.79 -6.39
CA GLY A 330 -0.87 -4.96 -5.88
C GLY A 330 -1.32 -6.41 -5.67
N ILE A 331 -0.71 -7.39 -6.36
CA ILE A 331 -1.16 -8.81 -6.29
C ILE A 331 0.00 -9.74 -5.92
N ILE A 332 1.09 -9.72 -6.67
CA ILE A 332 2.19 -10.69 -6.49
C ILE A 332 2.92 -10.46 -5.16
N LEU A 333 3.32 -9.23 -4.85
CA LEU A 333 4.02 -8.91 -3.60
C LEU A 333 3.17 -9.25 -2.36
N PRO A 334 1.88 -8.88 -2.27
CA PRO A 334 0.99 -9.33 -1.20
C PRO A 334 0.94 -10.84 -1.03
N ALA A 335 0.91 -11.61 -2.12
CA ALA A 335 0.90 -13.07 -2.05
C ALA A 335 2.22 -13.63 -1.49
N ILE A 336 3.37 -13.10 -1.95
CA ILE A 336 4.69 -13.47 -1.42
C ILE A 336 4.80 -13.11 0.06
N ASN A 337 4.34 -11.90 0.44
CA ASN A 337 4.32 -11.46 1.82
C ASN A 337 3.51 -12.39 2.71
N ALA A 338 2.34 -12.84 2.26
CA ALA A 338 1.50 -13.76 3.01
C ALA A 338 2.24 -15.09 3.26
N VAL A 339 2.93 -15.64 2.26
CA VAL A 339 3.73 -16.86 2.43
C VAL A 339 4.85 -16.66 3.44
N ILE A 340 5.63 -15.59 3.31
CA ILE A 340 6.74 -15.27 4.24
C ILE A 340 6.20 -15.07 5.66
N LEU A 341 5.10 -14.32 5.80
CA LEU A 341 4.46 -14.04 7.08
C LEU A 341 3.98 -15.33 7.76
N ILE A 342 3.32 -16.23 7.04
CA ILE A 342 2.83 -17.50 7.58
C ILE A 342 4.01 -18.34 8.11
N GLN A 343 5.10 -18.46 7.33
CA GLN A 343 6.28 -19.22 7.75
C GLN A 343 6.98 -18.57 8.95
N GLY A 344 7.12 -17.25 8.93
CA GLY A 344 7.73 -16.52 10.04
C GLY A 344 6.91 -16.62 11.32
N VAL A 345 5.58 -16.45 11.25
CA VAL A 345 4.69 -16.61 12.41
C VAL A 345 4.71 -18.04 12.95
N ARG A 346 4.81 -19.06 12.08
CA ARG A 346 5.00 -20.45 12.52
C ARG A 346 6.27 -20.62 13.35
N TYR A 347 7.37 -20.01 12.90
CA TYR A 347 8.63 -20.05 13.64
C TYR A 347 8.54 -19.32 14.99
N PHE A 348 7.91 -18.15 15.05
CA PHE A 348 7.68 -17.44 16.31
C PHE A 348 6.78 -18.21 17.27
N THR A 349 5.69 -18.82 16.80
CA THR A 349 4.80 -19.63 17.65
C THR A 349 5.52 -20.85 18.24
N TYR A 350 6.36 -21.52 17.44
CA TYR A 350 7.23 -22.60 17.91
C TYR A 350 8.17 -22.16 19.03
N LEU A 351 8.82 -20.99 18.90
CA LEU A 351 9.72 -20.46 19.93
C LEU A 351 9.02 -20.19 21.27
N PHE A 352 7.74 -19.82 21.27
CA PHE A 352 6.98 -19.47 22.47
C PHE A 352 6.16 -20.62 23.07
N GLY A 353 6.14 -21.79 22.43
CA GLY A 353 5.86 -23.05 23.13
C GLY A 353 5.04 -24.10 22.38
N GLU A 354 4.34 -23.76 21.30
CA GLU A 354 3.69 -24.77 20.47
C GLU A 354 3.67 -24.35 19.00
N GLU A 355 3.90 -25.33 18.12
CA GLU A 355 3.68 -25.14 16.70
C GLU A 355 2.21 -24.85 16.46
N LEU A 356 1.92 -23.70 15.85
CA LEU A 356 0.60 -23.46 15.31
C LEU A 356 0.39 -24.45 14.15
N ASP A 357 -0.53 -25.39 14.30
CA ASP A 357 -0.90 -26.30 13.21
C ASP A 357 -1.79 -25.56 12.19
N ILE A 358 -1.11 -24.78 11.36
CA ILE A 358 -1.72 -23.96 10.30
C ILE A 358 -2.47 -24.86 9.31
N THR A 359 -2.07 -26.12 9.16
CA THR A 359 -2.70 -27.09 8.27
C THR A 359 -4.20 -27.22 8.54
N THR A 360 -4.57 -27.19 9.82
CA THR A 360 -5.97 -27.30 10.26
C THR A 360 -6.74 -26.01 9.97
N PHE A 361 -6.12 -24.83 10.13
CA PHE A 361 -6.72 -23.55 9.75
C PHE A 361 -6.91 -23.41 8.24
N THR A 362 -5.93 -23.85 7.44
CA THR A 362 -6.02 -23.80 5.96
C THR A 362 -7.03 -24.78 5.38
N ARG A 363 -7.43 -25.82 6.12
CA ARG A 363 -8.50 -26.75 5.70
C ARG A 363 -9.90 -26.21 5.97
N LEU A 364 -10.01 -25.15 6.77
CA LEU A 364 -11.27 -24.52 7.18
C LEU A 364 -11.70 -23.40 6.22
N VAL A 365 -10.75 -22.87 5.44
CA VAL A 365 -10.95 -21.94 4.31
C VAL A 365 -11.02 -22.76 3.04
#